data_AF-A0A4Q8B7D2-F1
#
_entry.id   AF-A0A4Q8B7D2-F1
#
_cell.length_a   1.000
_cell.length_b   1.000
_cell.length_c   1.000
_cell.angle_alpha   90.00
_cell.angle_beta   90.00
_cell.angle_gamma   90.00
#
_symmetry.space_group_name_H-M   'P 1'
#
loop_
_entity.id
_entity.type
_entity.pdbx_description
1 polymer ?
#
loop_
_entity_poly.entity_id
_entity_poly.type
_entity_poly.pdbx_seq_one_letter_code
_entity_poly.pdbx_strand_id
1 'polypeptide(L)'
;MTGRTTVDVLSLEDFHQRLAGRLTEVESVLRKLNTELQCRPPALGAFAHATENARRYNDTHASYVAQVERLRKAIIAARSATSTIMANYRTAEARNAATAADILAALAGVDEALKPAEGDPRV
;
A
#
# COMPACT_ATOMS: atom_id res chain seq x y z
N MET A 1 -7.71 -18.05 -29.83
CA MET A 1 -6.57 -17.16 -29.48
C MET A 1 -6.48 -17.07 -27.97
N THR A 2 -5.70 -17.94 -27.33
CA THR A 2 -5.44 -17.86 -25.89
C THR A 2 -4.29 -16.88 -25.66
N GLY A 3 -4.60 -15.64 -25.32
CA GLY A 3 -3.63 -14.66 -24.88
C GLY A 3 -3.03 -15.10 -23.54
N ARG A 4 -2.01 -15.95 -23.58
CA ARG A 4 -1.09 -16.10 -22.45
C ARG A 4 -0.33 -14.80 -22.37
N THR A 5 -0.67 -13.95 -21.42
CA THR A 5 0.16 -12.83 -20.98
C THR A 5 1.44 -13.42 -20.40
N THR A 6 2.43 -13.67 -21.26
CA THR A 6 3.79 -13.97 -20.86
C THR A 6 4.33 -12.70 -20.20
N VAL A 7 4.22 -12.61 -18.88
CA VAL A 7 4.82 -11.52 -18.12
C VAL A 7 6.34 -11.73 -18.20
N ASP A 8 7.03 -10.77 -18.82
CA ASP A 8 8.49 -10.83 -18.96
C ASP A 8 9.16 -10.57 -17.60
N VAL A 9 10.23 -11.28 -17.30
CA VAL A 9 11.00 -11.13 -16.05
C VAL A 9 11.56 -9.71 -15.93
N LEU A 10 11.96 -9.09 -17.06
CA LEU A 10 12.37 -7.68 -17.11
C LEU A 10 11.22 -6.74 -16.68
N SER A 11 9.98 -7.03 -17.07
CA SER A 11 8.82 -6.23 -16.66
C SER A 11 8.49 -6.37 -15.16
N LEU A 12 8.77 -7.53 -14.56
CA LEU A 12 8.62 -7.76 -13.12
C LEU A 12 9.72 -7.09 -12.31
N GLU A 13 10.96 -7.11 -12.80
CA GLU A 13 12.08 -6.39 -12.19
C GLU A 13 11.83 -4.88 -12.19
N ASP A 14 11.40 -4.32 -13.31
CA ASP A 14 11.02 -2.91 -13.42
C ASP A 14 9.87 -2.54 -12.48
N PHE A 15 8.85 -3.39 -12.40
CA PHE A 15 7.74 -3.20 -11.47
C PHE A 15 8.21 -3.24 -10.01
N HIS A 16 9.09 -4.19 -9.65
CA HIS A 16 9.67 -4.29 -8.31
C HIS A 16 10.46 -3.02 -7.94
N GLN A 17 11.25 -2.49 -8.88
CA GLN A 17 12.01 -1.25 -8.66
C GLN A 17 11.07 -0.05 -8.48
N ARG A 18 10.02 0.08 -9.29
CA ARG A 18 9.02 1.15 -9.14
C ARG A 18 8.33 1.09 -7.77
N LEU A 19 8.01 -0.11 -7.27
CA LEU A 19 7.43 -0.27 -5.93
C LEU A 19 8.39 0.18 -4.82
N ALA A 20 9.71 0.05 -4.99
CA ALA A 20 10.69 0.54 -4.03
C ALA A 20 10.67 2.09 -3.94
N GLY A 21 10.57 2.78 -5.09
CA GLY A 21 10.38 4.22 -5.14
C GLY A 21 9.10 4.66 -4.43
N ARG A 22 7.97 4.01 -4.73
CA ARG A 22 6.69 4.29 -4.07
C ARG A 22 6.69 4.00 -2.58
N LEU A 23 7.40 2.97 -2.13
CA LEU A 23 7.56 2.70 -0.69
C LEU A 23 8.25 3.87 0.02
N THR A 24 9.31 4.41 -0.58
CA THR A 24 10.06 5.55 -0.03
C THR A 24 9.18 6.80 0.10
N GLU A 25 8.36 7.08 -0.93
CA GLU A 25 7.39 8.18 -0.89
C GLU A 25 6.35 8.01 0.23
N VAL A 26 5.78 6.80 0.35
CA VAL A 26 4.79 6.48 1.39
C VAL A 26 5.38 6.63 2.79
N GLU A 27 6.62 6.16 3.01
CA GLU A 27 7.31 6.31 4.29
C GLU A 27 7.64 7.77 4.61
N SER A 28 7.94 8.59 3.60
CA SER A 28 8.12 10.04 3.76
C SER A 28 6.83 10.74 4.18
N VAL A 29 5.70 10.40 3.53
CA VAL A 29 4.38 10.95 3.89
C VAL A 29 3.99 10.53 5.31
N LEU A 30 4.15 9.25 5.65
CA LEU A 30 3.83 8.74 6.98
C LEU A 30 4.69 9.40 8.06
N ARG A 31 5.98 9.64 7.77
CA ARG A 31 6.85 10.41 8.66
C ARG A 31 6.30 11.82 8.88
N LYS A 32 5.97 12.56 7.82
CA LYS A 32 5.39 13.91 7.94
C LYS A 32 4.10 13.93 8.77
N LEU A 33 3.18 13.00 8.50
CA LEU A 33 1.93 12.87 9.26
C LEU A 33 2.21 12.63 10.75
N ASN A 34 3.20 11.79 11.07
CA ASN A 34 3.52 11.44 12.45
C ASN A 34 4.46 12.43 13.15
N THR A 35 5.26 13.24 12.45
CA THR A 35 6.23 14.16 13.09
C THR A 35 5.79 15.61 13.06
N GLU A 36 5.19 16.06 11.96
CA GLU A 36 4.88 17.48 11.75
C GLU A 36 3.44 17.82 12.16
N LEU A 37 2.52 16.85 12.02
CA LEU A 37 1.07 17.05 12.19
C LEU A 37 0.51 16.31 13.42
N GLN A 38 1.29 15.42 14.04
CA GLN A 38 0.88 14.74 15.26
C GLN A 38 0.71 15.73 16.42
N CYS A 39 -0.42 15.62 17.12
CA CYS A 39 -0.72 16.38 18.34
C CYS A 39 -0.65 17.91 18.17
N ARG A 40 -0.78 18.42 16.94
CA ARG A 40 -0.86 19.86 16.64
C ARG A 40 -2.23 20.20 16.06
N PRO A 41 -3.31 20.14 16.88
CA PRO A 41 -4.58 20.69 16.45
C PRO A 41 -4.39 22.17 16.11
N PRO A 42 -5.09 22.68 15.08
CA PRO A 42 -5.00 24.10 14.75
C PRO A 42 -5.39 24.95 15.96
N ALA A 43 -4.61 26.00 16.26
CA ALA A 43 -4.83 26.88 17.39
C ALA A 43 -6.05 27.80 17.15
N LEU A 44 -7.25 27.22 17.22
CA LEU A 44 -8.53 27.88 16.92
C LEU A 44 -9.16 28.56 18.16
N GLY A 45 -8.48 28.54 19.31
CA GLY A 45 -8.99 29.06 20.59
C GLY A 45 -9.88 28.07 21.35
N ALA A 46 -10.61 28.56 22.35
CA ALA A 46 -11.43 27.74 23.28
C ALA A 46 -12.95 27.83 23.03
N PHE A 47 -13.38 28.44 21.93
CA PHE A 47 -14.80 28.49 21.56
C PHE A 47 -15.32 27.09 21.21
N ALA A 48 -16.60 26.80 21.44
CA ALA A 48 -17.17 25.47 21.19
C ALA A 48 -16.89 24.94 19.77
N HIS A 49 -17.00 25.81 18.75
CA HIS A 49 -16.66 25.48 17.36
C HIS A 49 -15.17 25.19 17.13
N ALA A 50 -14.29 25.81 17.91
CA ALA A 50 -12.85 25.55 17.85
C ALA A 50 -12.52 24.14 18.36
N THR A 51 -13.16 23.70 19.45
CA THR A 51 -13.02 22.33 19.97
C THR A 51 -13.58 21.30 19.00
N GLU A 52 -14.73 21.58 18.37
CA GLU A 52 -15.31 20.70 17.36
C GLU A 52 -14.40 20.54 16.14
N ASN A 53 -13.86 21.65 15.62
CA ASN A 53 -12.92 21.62 14.49
C ASN A 53 -11.60 20.93 14.83
N ALA A 54 -11.09 21.10 16.07
CA ALA A 54 -9.91 20.38 16.53
C ALA A 54 -10.14 18.86 16.56
N ARG A 55 -11.33 18.40 16.97
CA ARG A 55 -11.70 16.98 16.89
C ARG A 55 -11.77 16.49 15.45
N ARG A 56 -12.49 17.20 14.57
CA ARG A 56 -12.59 16.84 13.15
C ARG A 56 -11.23 16.78 12.46
N TYR A 57 -10.31 17.67 12.84
CA TYR A 57 -8.93 17.64 12.36
C TYR A 57 -8.21 16.37 12.80
N ASN A 58 -8.30 15.99 14.07
CA ASN A 58 -7.70 14.76 14.59
C ASN A 58 -8.29 13.51 13.94
N ASP A 59 -9.61 13.45 13.75
CA ASP A 59 -10.28 12.32 13.08
C ASP A 59 -9.81 12.19 11.62
N THR A 60 -9.67 13.33 10.94
CA THR A 60 -9.17 13.38 9.56
C THR A 60 -7.70 12.97 9.49
N HIS A 61 -6.86 13.44 10.40
CA HIS A 61 -5.46 13.03 10.52
C HIS A 61 -5.35 11.51 10.74
N ALA A 62 -6.09 10.96 11.69
CA ALA A 62 -6.10 9.53 11.98
C ALA A 62 -6.55 8.69 10.77
N SER A 63 -7.57 9.14 10.04
CA SER A 63 -8.04 8.50 8.80
C SER A 63 -6.94 8.47 7.74
N TYR A 64 -6.23 9.58 7.51
CA TYR A 64 -5.12 9.63 6.57
C TYR A 64 -3.93 8.75 6.99
N VAL A 65 -3.56 8.75 8.27
CA VAL A 65 -2.52 7.85 8.79
C VAL A 65 -2.87 6.40 8.50
N ALA A 66 -4.10 5.98 8.81
CA ALA A 66 -4.55 4.60 8.55
C ALA A 66 -4.58 4.24 7.06
N GLN A 67 -4.90 5.18 6.17
CA GLN A 67 -4.86 4.96 4.72
C GLN A 67 -3.42 4.81 4.20
N VAL A 68 -2.51 5.67 4.64
CA VAL A 68 -1.09 5.61 4.24
C VAL A 68 -0.41 4.35 4.77
N GLU A 69 -0.76 3.89 5.98
CA GLU A 69 -0.30 2.62 6.52
C GLU A 69 -0.79 1.40 5.73
N ARG A 70 -2.06 1.40 5.29
CA ARG A 70 -2.60 0.36 4.41
C ARG A 70 -1.85 0.30 3.08
N LEU A 71 -1.62 1.46 2.47
CA LEU A 71 -0.83 1.56 1.25
C LEU A 71 0.60 1.04 1.44
N ARG A 72 1.25 1.36 2.57
CA ARG A 72 2.58 0.83 2.91
C ARG A 72 2.57 -0.70 2.97
N LYS A 73 1.60 -1.29 3.67
CA LYS A 73 1.44 -2.74 3.79
C LYS A 73 1.22 -3.40 2.42
N ALA A 74 0.37 -2.81 1.58
CA ALA A 74 0.10 -3.30 0.24
C ALA A 74 1.34 -3.28 -0.66
N ILE A 75 2.14 -2.21 -0.62
CA ILE A 75 3.39 -2.11 -1.39
C ILE A 75 4.41 -3.16 -0.90
N ILE A 76 4.53 -3.38 0.41
CA ILE A 76 5.42 -4.41 0.97
C ILE A 76 4.97 -5.81 0.52
N ALA A 77 3.67 -6.11 0.60
CA ALA A 77 3.11 -7.37 0.15
C ALA A 77 3.37 -7.58 -1.36
N ALA A 78 3.13 -6.57 -2.18
CA ALA A 78 3.37 -6.63 -3.63
C ALA A 78 4.85 -6.86 -3.97
N ARG A 79 5.78 -6.21 -3.25
CA ARG A 79 7.23 -6.43 -3.43
C ARG A 79 7.64 -7.83 -3.03
N SER A 80 7.09 -8.35 -1.93
CA SER A 80 7.34 -9.73 -1.48
C SER A 80 6.85 -10.73 -2.52
N ALA A 81 5.60 -10.58 -3.00
CA ALA A 81 5.02 -11.41 -4.04
C ALA A 81 5.86 -11.39 -5.32
N THR A 82 6.27 -10.20 -5.76
CA THR A 82 7.09 -10.04 -6.97
C THR A 82 8.48 -10.67 -6.80
N SER A 83 9.09 -10.56 -5.61
CA SER A 83 10.36 -11.23 -5.30
C SER A 83 10.22 -12.75 -5.32
N THR A 84 9.14 -13.30 -4.75
CA THR A 84 8.86 -14.74 -4.79
C THR A 84 8.66 -15.23 -6.22
N ILE A 85 7.90 -14.48 -7.02
CA ILE A 85 7.74 -14.74 -8.45
C ILE A 85 9.12 -14.74 -9.12
N MET A 86 9.90 -13.66 -9.05
CA MET A 86 11.24 -13.60 -9.65
C MET A 86 12.16 -14.76 -9.24
N ALA A 87 12.13 -15.19 -7.98
CA ALA A 87 12.91 -16.33 -7.49
C ALA A 87 12.49 -17.66 -8.14
N ASN A 88 11.19 -17.90 -8.28
CA ASN A 88 10.65 -19.11 -8.90
C ASN A 88 11.00 -19.17 -10.41
N TYR A 89 10.96 -18.04 -11.11
CA TYR A 89 11.26 -17.97 -12.56
C TYR A 89 12.75 -18.08 -12.92
N ARG A 90 13.67 -17.96 -11.94
CA ARG A 90 15.11 -18.20 -12.14
C ARG A 90 15.47 -19.69 -12.26
N THR A 91 14.61 -20.59 -11.80
CA THR A 91 14.80 -22.05 -11.93
C THR A 91 14.17 -22.54 -13.24
N ALA A 92 14.94 -23.25 -14.07
CA ALA A 92 14.59 -23.51 -15.47
C ALA A 92 13.41 -24.49 -15.67
N GLU A 93 13.15 -25.41 -14.73
CA GLU A 93 12.01 -26.34 -14.83
C GLU A 93 10.63 -25.70 -14.53
N ALA A 94 10.58 -24.58 -13.80
CA ALA A 94 9.33 -23.92 -13.41
C ALA A 94 8.73 -23.00 -14.50
N ARG A 95 9.51 -22.67 -15.55
CA ARG A 95 9.08 -21.80 -16.66
C ARG A 95 7.91 -22.35 -17.48
N ASN A 96 7.64 -23.66 -17.45
CA ASN A 96 6.54 -24.29 -18.19
C ASN A 96 5.23 -24.44 -17.39
N ALA A 97 5.25 -24.19 -16.07
CA ALA A 97 4.13 -24.50 -15.19
C ALA A 97 3.58 -23.31 -14.40
N ALA A 98 3.91 -22.06 -14.80
CA ALA A 98 3.35 -20.89 -14.15
C ALA A 98 1.86 -20.74 -14.48
N THR A 99 1.00 -21.27 -13.61
CA THR A 99 -0.43 -21.06 -13.64
C THR A 99 -0.71 -19.65 -13.10
N ALA A 100 -1.54 -18.85 -13.79
CA ALA A 100 -1.97 -17.54 -13.32
C ALA A 100 -2.51 -17.56 -11.87
N ALA A 101 -2.96 -18.72 -11.39
CA ALA A 101 -3.36 -18.99 -10.01
C ALA A 101 -2.24 -18.72 -8.98
N ASP A 102 -0.97 -19.02 -9.27
CA ASP A 102 0.13 -18.82 -8.31
C ASP A 102 0.48 -17.33 -8.16
N ILE A 103 0.39 -16.58 -9.27
CA ILE A 103 0.54 -15.13 -9.27
C ILE A 103 -0.62 -14.49 -8.50
N LEU A 104 -1.86 -14.93 -8.76
CA LEU A 104 -3.05 -14.45 -8.03
C LEU A 104 -2.96 -14.76 -6.53
N ALA A 105 -2.50 -15.95 -6.15
CA ALA A 105 -2.32 -16.33 -4.76
C ALA A 105 -1.25 -15.47 -4.07
N ALA A 106 -0.14 -15.19 -4.74
CA ALA A 106 0.90 -14.30 -4.21
C ALA A 106 0.40 -12.85 -4.05
N LEU A 107 -0.48 -12.39 -4.95
CA LEU A 107 -1.06 -11.04 -4.91
C LEU A 107 -2.25 -10.91 -3.96
N ALA A 108 -2.86 -12.00 -3.49
CA ALA A 108 -3.99 -11.95 -2.56
C ALA A 108 -3.69 -11.16 -1.27
N GLY A 109 -2.43 -11.17 -0.80
CA GLY A 109 -2.01 -10.36 0.35
C GLY A 109 -2.06 -8.84 0.09
N VAL A 110 -2.02 -8.41 -1.17
CA VAL A 110 -2.18 -7.01 -1.58
C VAL A 110 -3.64 -6.59 -1.47
N ASP A 111 -4.57 -7.42 -1.97
CA ASP A 111 -6.01 -7.16 -1.86
C ASP A 111 -6.45 -7.08 -0.40
N GLU A 112 -5.94 -7.98 0.45
CA GLU A 112 -6.22 -7.94 1.89
C GLU A 112 -5.71 -6.66 2.55
N ALA A 113 -4.50 -6.20 2.17
CA ALA A 113 -3.91 -4.97 2.71
C ALA A 113 -4.65 -3.70 2.28
N LEU A 114 -5.39 -3.75 1.17
CA LEU A 114 -6.15 -2.63 0.62
C LEU A 114 -7.62 -2.59 1.07
N LYS A 115 -8.11 -3.61 1.78
CA LYS A 115 -9.50 -3.62 2.27
C LYS A 115 -9.79 -2.39 3.14
N PRO A 116 -11.00 -1.79 3.02
CA PRO A 116 -11.45 -0.75 3.93
C PRO A 116 -11.42 -1.26 5.37
N ALA A 117 -10.97 -0.44 6.31
CA ALA A 117 -11.23 -0.70 7.72
C ALA A 117 -12.75 -0.64 7.93
N GLU A 118 -13.32 -1.68 8.54
CA GLU A 118 -14.75 -1.78 8.81
C GLU A 118 -15.20 -0.53 9.59
N GLY A 119 -16.04 0.32 8.97
CA GLY A 119 -16.57 1.54 9.59
C GLY A 119 -16.02 2.88 9.09
N ASP A 120 -15.24 2.96 8.01
CA ASP A 120 -14.85 4.23 7.39
C ASP A 120 -16.02 4.82 6.57
N PRO A 121 -16.66 5.94 6.99
CA PRO A 121 -17.92 6.44 6.42
C PRO A 121 -17.74 7.24 5.11
N ARG A 122 -16.63 7.02 4.38
CA ARG A 122 -16.27 7.80 3.18
C ARG A 122 -16.23 7.00 1.88
N VAL A 123 -16.95 5.87 1.82
CA VAL A 123 -17.28 5.17 0.56
C VAL A 123 -18.75 5.36 0.25
#